data_AF-A0A2T6DA69-F1
#
_entry.id   AF-A0A2T6DA69-F1
#
_cell.length_a   1.000
_cell.length_b   1.000
_cell.length_c   1.000
_cell.angle_alpha   90.00
_cell.angle_beta   90.00
_cell.angle_gamma   90.00
#
_symmetry.space_group_name_H-M   'P 1'
#
loop_
_entity.id
_entity.type
_entity.pdbx_description
1 polymer ?
#
loop_
_entity_poly.entity_id
_entity_poly.type
_entity_poly.pdbx_seq_one_letter_code
_entity_poly.pdbx_strand_id
1 'polypeptide(L)'
;MPVPLLRNCPPQRIIALRCPLCIWCGSSRLPPGTCIRSTPRFARLPAGWWLRLRVVVWPHPGLCVSPSPAMPTLPSLPAAVLAAMDPHWTPTGCLLWSALTIGAFFLCRHIFLTSGKNSLLHPVLWATVAVVLTMELTRHGYEAYRADTEWLKWLLGPCVVALAVPIYHLRSTIWAQAGPLAAVVVTAVLFSMLSVYGLLMAFSVDIGIIKALSLKSITAPVAYRIALDTPDVQAFADITGIGVMFAGIMGAVLGPMVLSWAGVRDSRAVGLALGCTSHGVGTARALELGGTCGAFASMGMSCSAVAAAIVCPLMLRYVL
;
A
#
# COMPACT_ATOMS: atom_id res chain seq x y z
N MET A 1 -61.44 32.03 11.78
CA MET A 1 -60.48 33.15 11.71
C MET A 1 -59.05 32.59 11.78
N PRO A 2 -58.07 33.20 11.08
CA PRO A 2 -57.06 32.49 10.28
C PRO A 2 -55.58 32.71 10.70
N VAL A 3 -54.66 31.79 10.28
CA VAL A 3 -53.33 31.97 9.60
C VAL A 3 -52.27 32.91 10.26
N PRO A 4 -50.95 32.57 10.39
CA PRO A 4 -50.01 32.44 9.25
C PRO A 4 -48.96 31.31 9.31
N LEU A 5 -48.70 30.55 8.24
CA LEU A 5 -47.98 30.91 7.01
C LEU A 5 -46.59 31.54 7.26
N LEU A 6 -45.55 30.70 7.25
CA LEU A 6 -44.23 31.11 6.77
C LEU A 6 -43.86 30.22 5.57
N ARG A 7 -44.28 30.71 4.39
CA ARG A 7 -43.61 30.48 3.11
C ARG A 7 -42.28 31.25 3.14
N ASN A 8 -41.18 30.57 2.87
CA ASN A 8 -40.09 31.01 1.97
C ASN A 8 -38.82 30.21 2.23
N CYS A 9 -38.59 29.15 1.45
CA CYS A 9 -37.24 28.72 1.11
C CYS A 9 -37.19 28.45 -0.42
N PRO A 10 -36.14 28.93 -1.11
CA PRO A 10 -36.02 28.95 -2.57
C PRO A 10 -35.85 27.55 -3.20
N PRO A 11 -36.07 27.41 -4.52
CA PRO A 11 -36.07 26.11 -5.20
C PRO A 11 -34.65 25.56 -5.31
N GLN A 12 -34.25 24.70 -4.38
CA GLN A 12 -33.03 23.92 -4.56
C GLN A 12 -33.32 22.75 -5.50
N ARG A 13 -32.89 22.97 -6.74
CA ARG A 13 -32.72 22.01 -7.82
C ARG A 13 -32.47 20.60 -7.27
N ILE A 14 -33.40 19.70 -7.60
CA ILE A 14 -33.23 18.26 -7.47
C ILE A 14 -32.03 17.88 -8.36
N ILE A 15 -30.84 17.81 -7.75
CA ILE A 15 -29.73 17.06 -8.34
C ILE A 15 -30.11 15.60 -8.15
N ALA A 16 -30.64 15.00 -9.21
CA ALA A 16 -30.85 13.58 -9.31
C ALA A 16 -29.51 12.87 -9.11
N LEU A 17 -29.24 12.46 -7.88
CA LEU A 17 -28.22 11.47 -7.57
C LEU A 17 -28.65 10.17 -8.24
N ARG A 18 -28.17 9.95 -9.47
CA ARG A 18 -28.16 8.64 -10.11
C ARG A 18 -27.38 7.70 -9.20
N CYS A 19 -28.12 6.99 -8.35
CA CYS A 19 -27.65 5.83 -7.62
C CYS A 19 -27.34 4.74 -8.66
N PRO A 20 -26.08 4.26 -8.78
CA PRO A 20 -25.75 3.21 -9.74
C PRO A 20 -26.33 1.83 -9.34
N LEU A 21 -26.97 1.73 -8.17
CA LEU A 21 -27.53 0.48 -7.64
C LEU A 21 -28.98 0.18 -8.10
N CYS A 22 -29.63 1.05 -8.88
CA CYS A 22 -31.03 0.85 -9.29
C CYS A 22 -31.24 0.48 -10.77
N ILE A 23 -30.20 0.16 -11.55
CA ILE A 23 -30.37 -0.17 -12.98
C ILE A 23 -30.71 -1.66 -13.23
N TRP A 24 -30.68 -2.51 -12.22
CA TRP A 24 -30.92 -3.94 -12.43
C TRP A 24 -31.77 -4.59 -11.34
N CYS A 25 -33.01 -4.12 -11.22
CA CYS A 25 -34.09 -4.93 -10.65
C CYS A 25 -35.30 -4.81 -11.56
N GLY A 26 -35.28 -5.61 -12.63
CA GLY A 26 -36.48 -5.92 -13.38
C GLY A 26 -37.45 -6.69 -12.48
N SER A 27 -38.69 -6.21 -12.44
CA SER A 27 -39.88 -6.81 -11.84
C SER A 27 -40.21 -6.48 -10.37
N SER A 28 -41.42 -5.93 -10.23
CA SER A 28 -42.34 -5.90 -9.08
C SER A 28 -42.19 -4.83 -7.99
N ARG A 29 -42.93 -3.73 -8.21
CA ARG A 29 -43.74 -2.92 -7.26
C ARG A 29 -43.16 -2.66 -5.86
N LEU A 30 -42.67 -1.44 -5.63
CA LEU A 30 -42.65 -0.83 -4.29
C LEU A 30 -43.92 0.05 -4.11
N PRO A 31 -44.68 -0.08 -3.01
CA PRO A 31 -45.86 0.74 -2.76
C PRO A 31 -45.47 2.18 -2.38
N PRO A 32 -46.32 3.19 -2.67
CA PRO A 32 -46.01 4.58 -2.39
C PRO A 32 -46.09 4.85 -0.88
N GLY A 33 -44.99 5.32 -0.25
CA GLY A 33 -45.05 5.86 1.12
C GLY A 33 -43.79 5.81 1.99
N THR A 34 -42.69 5.17 1.59
CA THR A 34 -41.51 5.04 2.47
C THR A 34 -40.48 6.15 2.27
N CYS A 35 -40.58 7.19 3.09
CA CYS A 35 -39.53 8.20 3.28
C CYS A 35 -38.44 7.65 4.22
N ILE A 36 -37.22 7.44 3.73
CA ILE A 36 -36.05 7.15 4.58
C ILE A 36 -35.36 8.47 4.92
N ARG A 37 -35.49 8.88 6.19
CA ARG A 37 -34.85 10.04 6.80
C ARG A 37 -33.38 9.73 7.08
N SER A 38 -32.46 10.56 6.62
CA SER A 38 -31.03 10.46 6.93
C SER A 38 -30.72 11.18 8.25
N THR A 39 -30.26 10.42 9.25
CA THR A 39 -29.51 10.96 10.39
C THR A 39 -28.26 10.11 10.60
N PRO A 40 -27.07 10.71 10.82
CA PRO A 40 -25.84 9.96 10.99
C PRO A 40 -25.73 9.48 12.45
N ARG A 41 -25.78 8.17 12.69
CA ARG A 41 -25.32 7.56 13.94
C ARG A 41 -24.25 6.51 13.62
N PHE A 42 -23.02 6.97 13.43
CA PHE A 42 -21.80 6.16 13.53
C PHE A 42 -21.38 6.13 15.01
N ALA A 43 -22.19 5.50 15.86
CA ALA A 43 -21.81 5.19 17.23
C ALA A 43 -22.65 4.00 17.68
N ARG A 44 -22.00 2.87 17.93
CA ARG A 44 -22.52 1.53 18.28
C ARG A 44 -22.77 0.61 17.07
N LEU A 45 -21.73 -0.08 16.64
CA LEU A 45 -21.88 -1.42 16.05
C LEU A 45 -21.21 -2.43 17.00
N PRO A 46 -21.91 -3.47 17.48
CA PRO A 46 -21.35 -4.48 18.37
C PRO A 46 -20.43 -5.48 17.64
N ALA A 47 -19.54 -6.10 18.42
CA ALA A 47 -18.39 -6.92 18.02
C ALA A 47 -18.74 -8.28 17.37
N GLY A 48 -19.46 -8.26 16.23
CA GLY A 48 -19.80 -9.48 15.48
C GLY A 48 -19.97 -9.30 13.97
N TRP A 49 -19.80 -8.08 13.45
CA TRP A 49 -20.08 -7.77 12.03
C TRP A 49 -18.91 -7.99 11.06
N TRP A 50 -17.71 -8.33 11.56
CA TRP A 50 -16.54 -8.60 10.71
C TRP A 50 -16.66 -9.89 9.88
N LEU A 51 -17.53 -10.83 10.26
CA LEU A 51 -17.69 -12.13 9.58
C LEU A 51 -18.60 -12.13 8.33
N ARG A 52 -19.13 -10.96 7.91
CA ARG A 52 -20.03 -10.84 6.75
C ARG A 52 -19.50 -10.02 5.58
N LEU A 53 -18.17 -9.82 5.49
CA LEU A 53 -17.54 -9.35 4.26
C LEU A 53 -17.42 -10.51 3.26
N ARG A 54 -18.50 -10.83 2.54
CA ARG A 54 -18.39 -11.56 1.27
C ARG A 54 -17.75 -10.61 0.26
N VAL A 55 -16.52 -10.90 -0.13
CA VAL A 55 -15.88 -10.32 -1.30
C VAL A 55 -16.71 -10.72 -2.52
N VAL A 56 -17.51 -9.80 -3.05
CA VAL A 56 -18.28 -10.00 -4.28
C VAL A 56 -17.31 -9.83 -5.46
N VAL A 57 -16.87 -10.95 -6.02
CA VAL A 57 -16.21 -11.01 -7.33
C VAL A 57 -17.29 -10.84 -8.40
N TRP A 58 -17.11 -9.88 -9.31
CA TRP A 58 -18.08 -9.55 -10.35
C TRP A 58 -17.80 -10.34 -11.63
N PRO A 59 -18.73 -11.17 -12.16
CA PRO A 59 -18.67 -11.62 -13.54
C PRO A 59 -19.57 -10.71 -14.39
N HIS A 60 -19.01 -10.04 -15.40
CA HIS A 60 -19.80 -9.34 -16.41
C HIS A 60 -20.42 -10.39 -17.37
N PRO A 61 -21.73 -10.31 -17.70
CA PRO A 61 -22.31 -11.13 -18.76
C PRO A 61 -22.12 -10.40 -20.10
N GLY A 62 -21.44 -11.01 -21.08
CA GLY A 62 -21.49 -10.51 -22.46
C GLY A 62 -20.27 -10.65 -23.38
N LEU A 63 -19.24 -11.43 -23.04
CA LEU A 63 -18.16 -11.73 -23.99
C LEU A 63 -18.06 -13.25 -24.20
N CYS A 64 -18.63 -13.71 -25.32
CA CYS A 64 -18.41 -15.05 -25.85
C CYS A 64 -16.93 -15.20 -26.24
N VAL A 65 -16.13 -15.77 -25.36
CA VAL A 65 -14.80 -16.30 -25.68
C VAL A 65 -14.95 -17.80 -25.92
N SER A 66 -14.45 -18.25 -27.06
CA SER A 66 -14.41 -19.66 -27.49
C SER A 66 -13.74 -20.58 -26.43
N PRO A 67 -14.07 -21.87 -26.41
CA PRO A 67 -13.57 -22.79 -25.39
C PRO A 67 -12.07 -23.05 -25.62
N SER A 68 -11.23 -22.42 -24.80
CA SER A 68 -9.83 -22.80 -24.60
C SER A 68 -9.72 -23.72 -23.38
N PRO A 69 -8.71 -24.60 -23.30
CA PRO A 69 -8.77 -25.82 -22.51
C PRO A 69 -8.71 -25.53 -21.01
N ALA A 70 -9.47 -26.32 -20.25
CA ALA A 70 -9.41 -26.54 -18.81
C ALA A 70 -8.79 -25.41 -17.97
N MET A 71 -9.65 -24.50 -17.50
CA MET A 71 -9.35 -23.59 -16.41
C MET A 71 -8.93 -24.43 -15.19
N PRO A 72 -7.70 -24.29 -14.65
CA PRO A 72 -7.34 -24.97 -13.42
C PRO A 72 -8.26 -24.45 -12.32
N THR A 73 -8.96 -25.38 -11.66
CA THR A 73 -9.80 -25.10 -10.49
C THR A 73 -8.98 -24.28 -9.49
N LEU A 74 -9.43 -23.05 -9.19
CA LEU A 74 -8.88 -22.26 -8.08
C LEU A 74 -8.89 -23.13 -6.81
N PRO A 75 -7.72 -23.49 -6.25
CA PRO A 75 -7.71 -24.21 -4.98
C PRO A 75 -8.40 -23.34 -3.94
N SER A 76 -9.22 -23.96 -3.08
CA SER A 76 -9.72 -23.32 -1.87
C SER A 76 -8.51 -22.71 -1.14
N LEU A 77 -8.61 -21.44 -0.75
CA LEU A 77 -7.56 -20.67 -0.05
C LEU A 77 -6.67 -21.47 0.92
N PRO A 78 -7.16 -22.41 1.76
CA PRO A 78 -6.29 -23.22 2.61
C PRO A 78 -5.35 -24.15 1.85
N ALA A 79 -5.75 -24.76 0.74
CA ALA A 79 -4.93 -25.73 0.02
C ALA A 79 -3.73 -25.09 -0.69
N ALA A 80 -3.87 -23.86 -1.20
CA ALA A 80 -2.75 -23.11 -1.79
C ALA A 80 -1.74 -22.63 -0.74
N VAL A 81 -2.24 -22.22 0.44
CA VAL A 81 -1.40 -21.88 1.60
C VAL A 81 -0.66 -23.12 2.11
N LEU A 82 -1.35 -24.26 2.21
CA LEU A 82 -0.77 -25.54 2.62
C LEU A 82 0.18 -26.14 1.58
N ALA A 83 -0.05 -25.91 0.28
CA ALA A 83 0.82 -26.39 -0.80
C ALA A 83 2.07 -25.53 -1.02
N ALA A 84 2.05 -24.26 -0.57
CA ALA A 84 3.23 -23.40 -0.51
C ALA A 84 4.11 -23.68 0.73
N MET A 85 3.69 -24.59 1.62
CA MET A 85 4.42 -24.98 2.83
C MET A 85 5.37 -26.15 2.51
N ASP A 86 6.66 -25.86 2.54
CA ASP A 86 7.77 -26.80 2.35
C ASP A 86 7.84 -27.85 3.50
N PRO A 87 8.42 -29.06 3.30
CA PRO A 87 8.40 -30.17 4.27
C PRO A 87 9.19 -29.94 5.58
N HIS A 88 9.98 -28.86 5.68
CA HIS A 88 10.81 -28.51 6.85
C HIS A 88 10.11 -27.59 7.86
N TRP A 89 8.83 -27.25 7.65
CA TRP A 89 8.08 -26.40 8.57
C TRP A 89 7.90 -27.08 9.94
N THR A 90 8.36 -26.43 11.00
CA THR A 90 7.87 -26.75 12.34
C THR A 90 6.81 -25.71 12.70
N PRO A 91 5.57 -26.11 13.05
CA PRO A 91 4.52 -25.17 13.42
C PRO A 91 4.97 -24.21 14.54
N THR A 92 5.86 -24.69 15.41
CA THR A 92 6.50 -23.94 16.48
C THR A 92 7.44 -22.85 15.98
N GLY A 93 8.26 -23.12 14.96
CA GLY A 93 9.17 -22.14 14.35
C GLY A 93 8.41 -20.97 13.73
N CYS A 94 7.40 -21.27 12.92
CA CYS A 94 6.56 -20.25 12.27
C CYS A 94 5.91 -19.31 13.30
N LEU A 95 5.28 -19.86 14.34
CA LEU A 95 4.62 -19.08 15.38
C LEU A 95 5.63 -18.24 16.16
N LEU A 96 6.76 -18.82 16.56
CA LEU A 96 7.78 -18.14 17.35
C LEU A 96 8.39 -16.96 16.60
N TRP A 97 8.90 -17.18 15.39
CA TRP A 97 9.59 -16.16 14.61
C TRP A 97 8.65 -15.06 14.15
N SER A 98 7.42 -15.42 13.78
CA SER A 98 6.43 -14.42 13.40
C SER A 98 5.96 -13.59 14.60
N ALA A 99 5.73 -14.22 15.75
CA ALA A 99 5.41 -13.51 16.98
C ALA A 99 6.55 -12.62 17.45
N LEU A 100 7.81 -13.05 17.29
CA LEU A 100 8.99 -12.24 17.56
C LEU A 100 9.02 -11.00 16.66
N THR A 101 8.87 -11.15 15.34
CA THR A 101 8.91 -10.02 14.40
C THR A 101 7.79 -9.01 14.66
N ILE A 102 6.57 -9.50 14.88
CA ILE A 102 5.41 -8.65 15.19
C ILE A 102 5.59 -7.98 16.57
N GLY A 103 6.01 -8.76 17.58
CA GLY A 103 6.24 -8.30 18.94
C GLY A 103 7.33 -7.25 19.02
N ALA A 104 8.45 -7.46 18.34
CA ALA A 104 9.55 -6.49 18.22
C ALA A 104 9.06 -5.17 17.62
N PHE A 105 8.28 -5.23 16.53
CA PHE A 105 7.69 -4.03 15.94
C PHE A 105 6.79 -3.27 16.92
N PHE A 106 5.88 -3.95 17.62
CA PHE A 106 5.00 -3.30 18.59
C PHE A 106 5.76 -2.73 19.79
N LEU A 107 6.78 -3.43 20.28
CA LEU A 107 7.63 -2.97 21.37
C LEU A 107 8.41 -1.71 20.97
N CYS A 108 9.10 -1.74 19.82
CA CYS A 108 9.81 -0.58 19.29
C CYS A 108 8.86 0.59 19.02
N ARG A 109 7.64 0.32 18.54
CA ARG A 109 6.60 1.35 18.37
C ARG A 109 6.16 1.95 19.70
N HIS A 110 6.03 1.14 20.76
CA HIS A 110 5.70 1.64 22.08
C HIS A 110 6.82 2.54 22.64
N ILE A 111 8.08 2.13 22.50
CA ILE A 111 9.26 2.91 22.89
C ILE A 111 9.31 4.23 22.10
N PHE A 112 9.07 4.18 20.80
CA PHE A 112 9.04 5.36 19.94
C PHE A 112 7.96 6.37 20.38
N LEU A 113 6.76 5.89 20.72
CA LEU A 113 5.66 6.74 21.18
C LEU A 113 5.91 7.36 22.56
N THR A 114 6.49 6.59 23.49
CA THR A 114 6.83 7.07 24.84
C THR A 114 8.03 8.01 24.85
N SER A 115 8.94 7.88 23.88
CA SER A 115 10.13 8.74 23.74
C SER A 115 9.88 10.06 23.00
N GLY A 116 8.61 10.46 22.81
CA GLY A 116 8.27 11.75 22.19
C GLY A 116 8.37 11.81 20.66
N LYS A 117 8.27 10.66 19.96
CA LYS A 117 8.29 10.56 18.47
C LYS A 117 9.60 11.03 17.81
N ASN A 118 10.72 10.78 18.47
CA ASN A 118 12.06 11.05 17.95
C ASN A 118 12.31 10.28 16.64
N SER A 119 12.63 11.00 15.56
CA SER A 119 12.82 10.43 14.21
C SER A 119 13.84 9.27 14.18
N LEU A 120 14.88 9.33 15.02
CA LEU A 120 15.93 8.31 15.12
C LEU A 120 15.46 6.98 15.73
N LEU A 121 14.36 6.98 16.49
CA LEU A 121 13.79 5.79 17.13
C LEU A 121 12.73 5.12 16.23
N HIS A 122 12.84 5.26 14.91
CA HIS A 122 11.85 4.75 13.98
C HIS A 122 11.61 3.23 14.21
N PRO A 123 10.36 2.81 14.44
CA PRO A 123 10.07 1.48 14.96
C PRO A 123 10.51 0.36 14.01
N VAL A 124 10.42 0.59 12.69
CA VAL A 124 10.87 -0.40 11.69
C VAL A 124 12.38 -0.63 11.75
N LEU A 125 13.18 0.44 11.96
CA LEU A 125 14.63 0.32 12.01
C LEU A 125 15.05 -0.55 13.19
N TRP A 126 14.56 -0.21 14.38
CA TRP A 126 14.93 -0.90 15.61
C TRP A 126 14.33 -2.31 15.71
N ALA A 127 13.14 -2.54 15.14
CA ALA A 127 12.56 -3.89 15.06
C ALA A 127 13.40 -4.80 14.17
N THR A 128 13.85 -4.33 12.99
CA THR A 128 14.74 -5.09 12.12
C THR A 128 16.06 -5.42 12.81
N VAL A 129 16.69 -4.43 13.46
CA VAL A 129 17.92 -4.65 14.24
C VAL A 129 17.71 -5.69 15.34
N ALA A 130 16.60 -5.61 16.09
CA ALA A 130 16.29 -6.57 17.14
C ALA A 130 16.09 -8.00 16.61
N VAL A 131 15.39 -8.17 15.49
CA VAL A 131 15.17 -9.49 14.87
C VAL A 131 16.48 -10.07 14.35
N VAL A 132 17.28 -9.29 13.63
CA VAL A 132 18.58 -9.73 13.11
C VAL A 132 19.53 -10.13 14.23
N LEU A 133 19.62 -9.32 15.30
CA LEU A 133 20.42 -9.66 16.47
C LEU A 133 19.94 -10.95 17.13
N THR A 134 18.63 -11.14 17.23
CA THR A 134 18.06 -12.38 17.81
C THR A 134 18.42 -13.60 16.95
N MET A 135 18.34 -13.48 15.62
CA MET A 135 18.74 -14.55 14.70
C MET A 135 20.22 -14.92 14.80
N GLU A 136 21.10 -13.92 14.90
CA GLU A 136 22.54 -14.15 15.09
C GLU A 136 22.83 -14.83 16.44
N LEU A 137 22.15 -14.40 17.51
CA LEU A 137 22.31 -14.98 18.85
C LEU A 137 21.80 -16.43 18.92
N THR A 138 20.69 -16.75 18.25
CA THR A 138 20.14 -18.12 18.21
C THR A 138 20.76 -18.96 17.09
N ARG A 139 21.62 -18.37 16.24
CA ARG A 139 22.19 -18.97 15.03
C ARG A 139 21.12 -19.57 14.10
N HIS A 140 19.95 -18.94 14.03
CA HIS A 140 18.89 -19.36 13.14
C HIS A 140 19.18 -18.85 11.73
N GLY A 141 19.29 -19.76 10.77
CA GLY A 141 19.62 -19.40 9.38
C GLY A 141 18.57 -18.50 8.75
N TYR A 142 19.00 -17.60 7.86
CA TYR A 142 18.10 -16.68 7.14
C TYR A 142 17.06 -17.43 6.30
N GLU A 143 17.45 -18.50 5.60
CA GLU A 143 16.51 -19.31 4.82
C GLU A 143 15.42 -19.96 5.69
N ALA A 144 15.78 -20.41 6.89
CA ALA A 144 14.81 -20.97 7.84
C ALA A 144 13.85 -19.88 8.33
N TYR A 145 14.35 -18.70 8.71
CA TYR A 145 13.49 -17.56 9.07
C TYR A 145 12.55 -17.13 7.92
N ARG A 146 13.08 -17.11 6.69
CA ARG A 146 12.33 -16.76 5.48
C ARG A 146 11.20 -17.75 5.21
N ALA A 147 11.43 -19.04 5.46
CA ALA A 147 10.41 -20.08 5.40
C ALA A 147 9.40 -19.96 6.57
N ASP A 148 9.88 -19.73 7.79
CA ASP A 148 9.05 -19.59 8.99
C ASP A 148 8.07 -18.39 8.90
N THR A 149 8.44 -17.36 8.14
CA THR A 149 7.67 -16.13 7.95
C THR A 149 6.97 -16.02 6.59
N GLU A 150 6.85 -17.12 5.84
CA GLU A 150 6.27 -17.13 4.48
C GLU A 150 4.86 -16.51 4.43
N TRP A 151 4.03 -16.78 5.43
CA TRP A 151 2.67 -16.23 5.50
C TRP A 151 2.63 -14.70 5.62
N LEU A 152 3.68 -14.08 6.21
CA LEU A 152 3.82 -12.62 6.24
C LEU A 152 4.10 -12.08 4.82
N LYS A 153 4.88 -12.81 4.02
CA LYS A 153 5.07 -12.48 2.60
C LYS A 153 3.79 -12.63 1.81
N TRP A 154 2.96 -13.65 2.11
CA TRP A 154 1.65 -13.79 1.49
C TRP A 154 0.73 -12.58 1.73
N LEU A 155 0.80 -11.94 2.89
CA LEU A 155 0.05 -10.72 3.19
C LEU A 155 0.40 -9.52 2.28
N LEU A 156 1.53 -9.56 1.57
CA LEU A 156 1.85 -8.52 0.58
C LEU A 156 0.78 -8.42 -0.51
N GLY A 157 0.14 -9.54 -0.90
CA GLY A 157 -0.98 -9.56 -1.85
C GLY A 157 -2.17 -8.68 -1.44
N PRO A 158 -2.85 -8.96 -0.30
CA PRO A 158 -3.93 -8.11 0.18
C PRO A 158 -3.48 -6.68 0.51
N CYS A 159 -2.21 -6.46 0.90
CA CYS A 159 -1.67 -5.10 1.04
C CYS A 159 -1.70 -4.30 -0.26
N VAL A 160 -1.38 -4.91 -1.42
CA VAL A 160 -1.49 -4.24 -2.73
C VAL A 160 -2.94 -3.85 -3.03
N VAL A 161 -3.89 -4.75 -2.76
CA VAL A 161 -5.32 -4.46 -2.97
C VAL A 161 -5.79 -3.32 -2.06
N ALA A 162 -5.31 -3.28 -0.81
CA ALA A 162 -5.62 -2.22 0.13
C ALA A 162 -5.09 -0.84 -0.32
N LEU A 163 -4.05 -0.76 -1.16
CA LEU A 163 -3.58 0.50 -1.75
C LEU A 163 -4.65 1.19 -2.62
N ALA A 164 -5.68 0.48 -3.07
CA ALA A 164 -6.81 1.06 -3.80
C ALA A 164 -7.69 1.96 -2.91
N VAL A 165 -7.71 1.74 -1.59
CA VAL A 165 -8.54 2.50 -0.63
C VAL A 165 -8.19 4.00 -0.62
N PRO A 166 -6.94 4.43 -0.42
CA PRO A 166 -6.59 5.86 -0.48
C PRO A 166 -6.84 6.49 -1.86
N ILE A 167 -6.63 5.75 -2.96
CA ILE A 167 -6.97 6.24 -4.32
C ILE A 167 -8.47 6.50 -4.43
N TYR A 168 -9.29 5.59 -3.93
CA TYR A 168 -10.75 5.73 -3.96
C TYR A 168 -11.22 6.94 -3.14
N HIS A 169 -10.68 7.12 -1.93
CA HIS A 169 -11.08 8.22 -1.06
C HIS A 169 -10.64 9.59 -1.59
N LEU A 170 -9.46 9.69 -2.21
CA LEU A 170 -8.95 10.95 -2.74
C LEU A 170 -9.14 11.11 -4.25
N ARG A 171 -9.98 10.29 -4.88
CA ARG A 171 -10.20 10.30 -6.34
C ARG A 171 -10.58 11.67 -6.89
N SER A 172 -11.42 12.44 -6.20
CA SER A 172 -11.84 13.76 -6.66
C SER A 172 -10.66 14.73 -6.71
N THR A 173 -9.79 14.71 -5.69
CA THR A 173 -8.57 15.52 -5.63
C THR A 173 -7.56 15.08 -6.68
N ILE A 174 -7.40 13.77 -6.88
CA ILE A 174 -6.53 13.20 -7.92
C ILE A 174 -6.99 13.66 -9.30
N TRP A 175 -8.27 13.51 -9.63
CA TRP A 175 -8.81 13.91 -10.94
C TRP A 175 -8.73 15.41 -11.17
N ALA A 176 -8.97 16.23 -10.14
CA ALA A 176 -8.84 17.68 -10.26
C ALA A 176 -7.40 18.14 -10.55
N GLN A 177 -6.39 17.35 -10.16
CA GLN A 177 -4.97 17.70 -10.28
C GLN A 177 -4.16 16.63 -11.03
N ALA A 178 -4.81 15.88 -11.91
CA ALA A 178 -4.22 14.69 -12.53
C ALA A 178 -2.94 15.02 -13.32
N GLY A 179 -2.92 16.13 -14.07
CA GLY A 179 -1.76 16.55 -14.85
C GLY A 179 -0.51 16.80 -13.98
N PRO A 180 -0.55 17.79 -13.06
CA PRO A 180 0.58 18.07 -12.17
C PRO A 180 1.01 16.86 -11.33
N LEU A 181 0.04 16.10 -10.82
CA LEU A 181 0.33 14.93 -9.99
C LEU A 181 1.03 13.83 -10.79
N ALA A 182 0.55 13.52 -12.00
CA ALA A 182 1.19 12.55 -12.88
C ALA A 182 2.62 12.97 -13.23
N ALA A 183 2.84 14.25 -13.56
CA ALA A 183 4.17 14.77 -13.85
C ALA A 183 5.13 14.60 -12.66
N VAL A 184 4.71 14.97 -11.45
CA VAL A 184 5.53 14.83 -10.23
C VAL A 184 5.84 13.36 -9.94
N VAL A 185 4.84 12.48 -10.02
CA VAL A 185 5.01 11.07 -9.69
C VAL A 185 5.92 10.37 -10.70
N VAL A 186 5.69 10.57 -11.99
CA VAL A 186 6.49 9.94 -13.06
C VAL A 186 7.93 10.45 -13.01
N THR A 187 8.13 11.76 -12.84
CA THR A 187 9.48 12.33 -12.72
C THR A 187 10.20 11.82 -11.47
N ALA A 188 9.51 11.68 -10.34
CA ALA A 188 10.09 11.12 -9.11
C ALA A 188 10.54 9.66 -9.29
N VAL A 189 9.70 8.81 -9.90
CA VAL A 189 10.02 7.41 -10.17
C VAL A 189 11.21 7.30 -11.13
N LEU A 190 11.17 8.01 -12.27
CA LEU A 190 12.25 8.01 -13.25
C LEU A 190 13.56 8.53 -12.65
N PHE A 191 13.52 9.68 -11.97
CA PHE A 191 14.69 10.26 -11.34
C PHE A 191 15.31 9.30 -10.33
N SER A 192 14.49 8.64 -9.52
CA SER A 192 14.99 7.65 -8.57
C SER A 192 15.65 6.45 -9.25
N MET A 193 15.07 5.90 -10.31
CA MET A 193 15.65 4.74 -11.01
C MET A 193 16.95 5.12 -11.71
N LEU A 194 16.94 6.22 -12.48
CA LEU A 194 18.11 6.69 -13.21
C LEU A 194 19.25 7.09 -12.27
N SER A 195 18.94 7.68 -11.11
CA SER A 195 19.95 8.04 -10.12
C SER A 195 20.67 6.81 -9.58
N VAL A 196 19.94 5.73 -9.24
CA VAL A 196 20.55 4.48 -8.76
C VAL A 196 21.35 3.80 -9.87
N TYR A 197 20.77 3.70 -11.06
CA TYR A 197 21.42 3.08 -12.21
C TYR A 197 22.74 3.80 -12.54
N GLY A 198 22.71 5.12 -12.68
CA GLY A 198 23.90 5.92 -12.98
C GLY A 198 24.97 5.82 -11.90
N LEU A 199 24.57 5.81 -10.63
CA LEU A 199 25.51 5.68 -9.51
C LEU A 199 26.18 4.30 -9.51
N LEU A 200 25.41 3.21 -9.60
CA LEU A 200 25.95 1.85 -9.50
C LEU A 200 26.73 1.41 -10.74
N MET A 201 26.40 1.93 -11.93
CA MET A 201 27.20 1.74 -13.13
C MET A 201 28.63 2.27 -12.94
N ALA A 202 28.81 3.38 -12.20
CA ALA A 202 30.12 3.93 -11.90
C ALA A 202 30.96 3.04 -10.97
N PHE A 203 30.32 2.16 -10.19
CA PHE A 203 30.98 1.22 -9.28
C PHE A 203 31.16 -0.19 -9.87
N SER A 204 30.86 -0.39 -11.16
CA SER A 204 31.01 -1.68 -11.87
C SER A 204 30.33 -2.86 -11.15
N VAL A 205 29.14 -2.63 -10.59
CA VAL A 205 28.33 -3.64 -9.89
C VAL A 205 27.63 -4.55 -10.92
N ASP A 206 27.34 -5.79 -10.51
CA ASP A 206 26.57 -6.74 -11.31
C ASP A 206 25.20 -6.16 -11.74
N ILE A 207 24.82 -6.39 -13.00
CA ILE A 207 23.61 -5.79 -13.60
C ILE A 207 22.33 -6.25 -12.90
N GLY A 208 22.28 -7.49 -12.39
CA GLY A 208 21.13 -8.02 -11.66
C GLY A 208 20.93 -7.27 -10.33
N ILE A 209 22.02 -6.98 -9.62
CA ILE A 209 22.01 -6.15 -8.40
C ILE A 209 21.61 -4.71 -8.71
N ILE A 210 22.12 -4.14 -9.81
CA ILE A 210 21.73 -2.79 -10.25
C ILE A 210 20.22 -2.71 -10.52
N LYS A 211 19.67 -3.68 -11.27
CA LYS A 211 18.24 -3.77 -11.57
C LYS A 211 17.41 -3.95 -10.28
N ALA A 212 17.85 -4.80 -9.36
CA ALA A 212 17.22 -5.00 -8.06
C ALA A 212 17.18 -3.71 -7.22
N LEU A 213 18.32 -3.04 -7.08
CA LEU A 213 18.42 -1.80 -6.31
C LEU A 213 17.71 -0.61 -6.98
N SER A 214 17.51 -0.64 -8.29
CA SER A 214 16.71 0.37 -9.00
C SER A 214 15.26 0.39 -8.53
N LEU A 215 14.75 -0.70 -7.98
CA LEU A 215 13.40 -0.82 -7.42
C LEU A 215 13.31 -0.28 -5.96
N LYS A 216 14.40 0.20 -5.36
CA LYS A 216 14.46 0.58 -3.93
C LYS A 216 13.45 1.65 -3.50
N SER A 217 13.03 2.55 -4.39
CA SER A 217 12.15 3.66 -3.99
C SER A 217 10.67 3.37 -4.23
N ILE A 218 10.35 2.13 -4.60
CA ILE A 218 8.99 1.64 -4.83
C ILE A 218 8.48 0.99 -3.54
N THR A 219 7.18 0.99 -3.32
CA THR A 219 6.57 0.32 -2.18
C THR A 219 6.88 -1.19 -2.20
N ALA A 220 7.37 -1.72 -1.07
CA ALA A 220 7.83 -3.10 -0.91
C ALA A 220 7.01 -4.19 -1.63
N PRO A 221 5.66 -4.27 -1.49
CA PRO A 221 4.90 -5.30 -2.18
C PRO A 221 4.92 -5.17 -3.72
N VAL A 222 5.01 -3.95 -4.25
CA VAL A 222 5.09 -3.70 -5.70
C VAL A 222 6.49 -4.00 -6.21
N ALA A 223 7.52 -3.56 -5.48
CA ALA A 223 8.92 -3.85 -5.80
C ALA A 223 9.18 -5.37 -5.83
N TYR A 224 8.71 -6.09 -4.80
CA TYR A 224 8.86 -7.54 -4.70
C TYR A 224 8.13 -8.27 -5.83
N ARG A 225 6.92 -7.81 -6.20
CA ARG A 225 6.21 -8.38 -7.36
C ARG A 225 6.99 -8.20 -8.66
N ILE A 226 7.48 -6.99 -8.94
CA ILE A 226 8.26 -6.70 -10.15
C ILE A 226 9.57 -7.50 -10.17
N ALA A 227 10.24 -7.62 -9.04
CA ALA A 227 11.48 -8.41 -8.91
C ALA A 227 11.23 -9.90 -9.19
N LEU A 228 10.14 -10.47 -8.67
CA LEU A 228 9.78 -11.86 -8.91
C LEU A 228 9.33 -12.13 -10.35
N ASP A 229 8.65 -11.17 -10.98
CA ASP A 229 8.17 -11.31 -12.36
C ASP A 229 9.28 -11.07 -13.41
N THR A 230 10.46 -10.59 -12.98
CA THR A 230 11.61 -10.30 -13.87
C THR A 230 12.70 -11.36 -13.67
N PRO A 231 12.97 -12.25 -14.67
CA PRO A 231 13.90 -13.37 -14.51
C PRO A 231 15.29 -12.98 -14.00
N ASP A 232 15.86 -11.90 -14.53
CA ASP A 232 17.22 -11.44 -14.19
C ASP A 232 17.32 -10.83 -12.78
N VAL A 233 16.18 -10.46 -12.18
CA VAL A 233 16.09 -9.78 -10.87
C VAL A 233 15.58 -10.73 -9.79
N GLN A 234 14.93 -11.84 -10.18
CA GLN A 234 14.30 -12.79 -9.27
C GLN A 234 15.27 -13.31 -8.20
N ALA A 235 16.53 -13.59 -8.57
CA ALA A 235 17.58 -14.05 -7.65
C ALA A 235 17.99 -12.99 -6.60
N PHE A 236 17.70 -11.72 -6.86
CA PHE A 236 18.07 -10.56 -6.03
C PHE A 236 16.84 -9.89 -5.37
N ALA A 237 15.69 -10.57 -5.34
CA ALA A 237 14.46 -10.05 -4.74
C ALA A 237 14.64 -9.67 -3.24
N ASP A 238 15.47 -10.40 -2.51
CA ASP A 238 15.76 -10.12 -1.11
C ASP A 238 16.58 -8.83 -0.94
N ILE A 239 17.56 -8.59 -1.81
CA ILE A 239 18.33 -7.32 -1.88
C ILE A 239 17.39 -6.16 -2.20
N THR A 240 16.43 -6.38 -3.11
CA THR A 240 15.40 -5.39 -3.42
C THR A 240 14.63 -4.98 -2.15
N GLY A 241 14.20 -5.95 -1.33
CA GLY A 241 13.51 -5.70 -0.07
C GLY A 241 14.34 -4.87 0.92
N ILE A 242 15.64 -5.20 1.07
CA ILE A 242 16.58 -4.46 1.91
C ILE A 242 16.73 -3.03 1.41
N GLY A 243 16.95 -2.84 0.11
CA GLY A 243 17.06 -1.53 -0.53
C GLY A 243 15.81 -0.69 -0.30
N VAL A 244 14.62 -1.29 -0.42
CA VAL A 244 13.34 -0.62 -0.16
C VAL A 244 13.21 -0.17 1.29
N MET A 245 13.49 -1.05 2.24
CA MET A 245 13.42 -0.67 3.65
C MET A 245 14.42 0.42 4.00
N PHE A 246 15.65 0.32 3.49
CA PHE A 246 16.69 1.31 3.73
C PHE A 246 16.29 2.69 3.16
N ALA A 247 15.85 2.74 1.90
CA ALA A 247 15.40 3.98 1.28
C ALA A 247 14.21 4.61 2.03
N GLY A 248 13.23 3.79 2.43
CA GLY A 248 12.07 4.24 3.19
C GLY A 248 12.41 4.83 4.54
N ILE A 249 13.29 4.18 5.31
CA ILE A 249 13.72 4.67 6.62
C ILE A 249 14.51 5.97 6.45
N MET A 250 15.50 5.99 5.55
CA MET A 250 16.32 7.18 5.32
C MET A 250 15.47 8.36 4.88
N GLY A 251 14.52 8.15 3.98
CA GLY A 251 13.63 9.21 3.52
C GLY A 251 12.60 9.65 4.57
N ALA A 252 12.11 8.77 5.44
CA ALA A 252 11.26 9.17 6.56
C ALA A 252 12.03 9.98 7.62
N VAL A 253 13.29 9.64 7.87
CA VAL A 253 14.13 10.32 8.87
C VAL A 253 14.65 11.66 8.34
N LEU A 254 15.27 11.64 7.16
CA LEU A 254 15.94 12.80 6.57
C LEU A 254 15.02 13.66 5.71
N GLY A 255 13.97 13.09 5.11
CA GLY A 255 13.08 13.79 4.18
C GLY A 255 12.49 15.08 4.74
N PRO A 256 11.89 15.10 5.95
CA PRO A 256 11.36 16.33 6.53
C PRO A 256 12.44 17.40 6.75
N MET A 257 13.67 16.99 7.11
CA MET A 257 14.80 17.92 7.29
C MET A 257 15.22 18.53 5.96
N VAL A 258 15.39 17.71 4.92
CA VAL A 258 15.77 18.16 3.58
C VAL A 258 14.70 19.08 2.99
N LEU A 259 13.42 18.73 3.12
CA LEU A 259 12.29 19.56 2.67
C LEU A 259 12.26 20.91 3.40
N SER A 260 12.51 20.93 4.71
CA SER A 260 12.59 22.16 5.48
C SER A 260 13.78 23.04 5.05
N TRP A 261 14.94 22.44 4.75
CA TRP A 261 16.11 23.16 4.25
C TRP A 261 15.88 23.74 2.85
N ALA A 262 15.16 23.00 2.00
CA ALA A 262 14.71 23.48 0.70
C ALA A 262 13.60 24.55 0.78
N GLY A 263 13.14 24.92 1.99
CA GLY A 263 12.12 25.94 2.20
C GLY A 263 10.69 25.49 1.90
N VAL A 264 10.43 24.18 1.76
CA VAL A 264 9.09 23.65 1.47
C VAL A 264 8.25 23.64 2.74
N ARG A 265 7.31 24.58 2.83
CA ARG A 265 6.44 24.76 4.02
C ARG A 265 5.02 24.22 3.85
N ASP A 266 4.57 23.96 2.61
CA ASP A 266 3.23 23.43 2.36
C ASP A 266 3.14 21.96 2.80
N SER A 267 2.30 21.67 3.79
CA SER A 267 2.11 20.31 4.31
C SER A 267 1.67 19.31 3.24
N ARG A 268 0.98 19.75 2.18
CA ARG A 268 0.57 18.91 1.06
C ARG A 268 1.77 18.51 0.21
N ALA A 269 2.66 19.46 -0.08
CA ALA A 269 3.88 19.22 -0.84
C ALA A 269 4.85 18.32 -0.05
N VAL A 270 5.02 18.59 1.24
CA VAL A 270 5.81 17.74 2.15
C VAL A 270 5.23 16.31 2.18
N GLY A 271 3.92 16.19 2.34
CA GLY A 271 3.25 14.89 2.34
C GLY A 271 3.46 14.13 1.05
N LEU A 272 3.16 14.77 -0.09
CA LEU A 272 3.32 14.17 -1.40
C LEU A 272 4.77 13.72 -1.66
N ALA A 273 5.76 14.54 -1.31
CA ALA A 273 7.17 14.20 -1.45
C ALA A 273 7.56 12.99 -0.60
N LEU A 274 7.16 12.93 0.67
CA LEU A 274 7.43 11.80 1.56
C LEU A 274 6.75 10.51 1.06
N GLY A 275 5.50 10.60 0.61
CA GLY A 275 4.76 9.47 0.05
C GLY A 275 5.39 8.92 -1.23
N CYS A 276 5.85 9.79 -2.12
CA CYS A 276 6.47 9.38 -3.39
C CYS A 276 7.88 8.82 -3.22
N THR A 277 8.69 9.36 -2.29
CA THR A 277 10.12 9.01 -2.15
C THR A 277 10.40 7.94 -1.11
N SER A 278 9.56 7.85 -0.07
CA SER A 278 9.78 7.03 1.11
C SER A 278 8.61 6.09 1.41
N HIS A 279 7.67 6.00 0.45
CA HIS A 279 6.56 5.04 0.41
C HIS A 279 5.80 4.95 1.74
N GLY A 280 5.42 3.74 2.17
CA GLY A 280 4.62 3.53 3.38
C GLY A 280 5.28 4.03 4.67
N VAL A 281 6.62 3.96 4.75
CA VAL A 281 7.38 4.39 5.92
C VAL A 281 7.35 5.91 6.04
N GLY A 282 7.60 6.63 4.95
CA GLY A 282 7.44 8.09 4.89
C GLY A 282 6.00 8.54 5.07
N THR A 283 5.02 7.76 4.60
CA THR A 283 3.60 8.04 4.80
C THR A 283 3.21 7.96 6.28
N ALA A 284 3.71 6.96 7.00
CA ALA A 284 3.54 6.87 8.45
C ALA A 284 4.14 8.09 9.15
N ARG A 285 5.33 8.53 8.74
CA ARG A 285 5.95 9.75 9.26
C ARG A 285 5.14 11.01 8.93
N ALA A 286 4.61 11.13 7.72
CA ALA A 286 3.79 12.25 7.31
C ALA A 286 2.49 12.35 8.13
N LEU A 287 1.87 11.21 8.48
CA LEU A 287 0.70 11.17 9.38
C LEU A 287 1.02 11.71 10.77
N GLU A 288 2.25 11.53 11.27
CA GLU A 288 2.69 12.10 12.54
C GLU A 288 2.91 13.61 12.48
N LEU A 289 3.34 14.13 11.32
CA LEU A 289 3.54 15.56 11.08
C LEU A 289 2.21 16.32 10.96
N GLY A 290 1.15 15.65 10.49
CA GLY A 290 -0.20 16.20 10.48
C GLY A 290 -1.17 15.45 9.57
N GLY A 291 -2.47 15.58 9.82
CA GLY A 291 -3.51 14.87 9.06
C GLY A 291 -3.53 15.23 7.57
N THR A 292 -3.31 16.50 7.22
CA THR A 292 -3.21 16.94 5.81
C THR A 292 -1.96 16.38 5.13
N CYS A 293 -0.83 16.39 5.82
CA CYS A 293 0.43 15.84 5.34
C CYS A 293 0.28 14.34 5.07
N GLY A 294 -0.27 13.58 6.02
CA GLY A 294 -0.52 12.15 5.86
C GLY A 294 -1.52 11.79 4.75
N ALA A 295 -2.55 12.61 4.53
CA ALA A 295 -3.51 12.39 3.45
C ALA A 295 -2.85 12.52 2.07
N PHE A 296 -2.05 13.57 1.85
CA PHE A 296 -1.29 13.76 0.61
C PHE A 296 -0.15 12.75 0.46
N ALA A 297 0.48 12.30 1.55
CA ALA A 297 1.46 11.22 1.51
C ALA A 297 0.85 9.89 1.09
N SER A 298 -0.33 9.55 1.62
CA SER A 298 -1.06 8.34 1.23
C SER A 298 -1.46 8.37 -0.24
N MET A 299 -1.85 9.55 -0.75
CA MET A 299 -2.07 9.76 -2.18
C MET A 299 -0.78 9.56 -2.99
N GLY A 300 0.31 10.20 -2.58
CA GLY A 300 1.62 10.09 -3.24
C GLY A 300 2.10 8.66 -3.33
N MET A 301 2.06 7.91 -2.22
CA MET A 301 2.44 6.50 -2.15
C MET A 301 1.63 5.62 -3.11
N SER A 302 0.29 5.82 -3.16
CA SER A 302 -0.55 4.98 -4.01
C SER A 302 -0.43 5.34 -5.49
N CYS A 303 -0.33 6.63 -5.82
CA CYS A 303 -0.09 7.07 -7.19
C CYS A 303 1.30 6.64 -7.69
N SER A 304 2.33 6.74 -6.86
CA SER A 304 3.68 6.27 -7.19
C SER A 304 3.75 4.77 -7.35
N ALA A 305 3.03 3.99 -6.55
CA ALA A 305 2.91 2.54 -6.73
C ALA A 305 2.31 2.18 -8.11
N VAL A 306 1.24 2.86 -8.53
CA VAL A 306 0.62 2.64 -9.84
C VAL A 306 1.56 3.06 -10.97
N ALA A 307 2.19 4.22 -10.86
CA ALA A 307 3.14 4.70 -11.86
C ALA A 307 4.36 3.77 -11.98
N ALA A 308 4.93 3.33 -10.86
CA ALA A 308 6.05 2.41 -10.82
C ALA A 308 5.69 1.04 -11.43
N ALA A 309 4.49 0.52 -11.17
CA ALA A 309 4.04 -0.74 -11.76
C ALA A 309 4.04 -0.72 -13.31
N ILE A 310 3.94 0.46 -13.92
CA ILE A 310 3.99 0.63 -15.38
C ILE A 310 5.41 1.01 -15.83
N VAL A 311 6.00 2.02 -15.20
CA VAL A 311 7.29 2.60 -15.62
C VAL A 311 8.45 1.65 -15.37
N CYS A 312 8.48 0.96 -14.23
CA CYS A 312 9.61 0.13 -13.84
C CYS A 312 9.83 -1.09 -14.75
N PRO A 313 8.84 -1.92 -15.10
CA PRO A 313 9.06 -3.02 -16.04
C PRO A 313 9.48 -2.53 -17.43
N LEU A 314 9.00 -1.36 -17.87
CA LEU A 314 9.44 -0.74 -19.13
C LEU A 314 10.91 -0.31 -19.05
N MET A 315 11.31 0.35 -17.96
CA MET A 315 12.71 0.74 -17.74
C MET A 315 13.64 -0.48 -17.66
N LEU A 316 13.24 -1.53 -16.92
CA LEU A 316 14.02 -2.76 -16.75
C LEU A 316 14.19 -3.57 -18.04
N ARG A 317 13.34 -3.35 -19.04
CA ARG A 317 13.37 -4.07 -20.32
C ARG A 317 14.04 -3.27 -21.44
N TYR A 318 13.84 -1.96 -21.47
CA TYR A 318 14.28 -1.12 -22.60
C TYR A 318 15.47 -0.21 -22.27
N VAL A 319 15.76 0.04 -20.99
CA VAL A 319 16.83 0.97 -20.58
C VAL A 319 17.94 0.26 -19.83
N LEU A 320 17.60 -0.66 -18.91
CA LEU A 320 18.54 -1.48 -18.14
C LEU A 320 18.63 -2.90 -18.71
#